data_AF-A0A177MM88-F1
#
_entry.id   AF-A0A177MM88-F1
#
_cell.length_a   1.000
_cell.length_b   1.000
_cell.length_c   1.000
_cell.angle_alpha   90.00
_cell.angle_beta   90.00
_cell.angle_gamma   90.00
#
_symmetry.space_group_name_H-M   'P 1'
#
loop_
_entity.id
_entity.type
_entity.pdbx_description
1 polymer ?
#
loop_
_entity_poly.entity_id
_entity_poly.type
_entity_poly.pdbx_seq_one_letter_code
_entity_poly.pdbx_strand_id
1 'polypeptide(L)' 'MNKDFWKCLFCWLETASVDEIRDKQRVVRQMLGQTRDPDFKADIRRILRFMDEEILARAELANLMRMSVSMPR' A
#
# COMPACT_ATOMS: atom_id res chain seq x y z
N MET A 1 2.04 -16.94 -2.06
CA MET A 1 2.84 -16.17 -1.07
C MET A 1 2.62 -16.75 0.32
N ASN A 2 3.67 -16.87 1.14
CA ASN A 2 3.58 -17.50 2.46
C ASN A 2 3.17 -16.50 3.56
N LYS A 3 2.86 -17.02 4.76
CA LYS A 3 2.42 -16.20 5.91
C LYS A 3 3.45 -15.15 6.34
N ASP A 4 4.73 -15.50 6.31
CA ASP A 4 5.79 -14.61 6.77
C ASP A 4 6.00 -13.44 5.81
N PHE A 5 5.86 -13.68 4.51
CA PHE A 5 5.83 -12.61 3.50
C PHE A 5 4.75 -11.57 3.82
N TRP A 6 3.52 -12.01 4.11
CA TRP A 6 2.43 -11.10 4.43
C TRP A 6 2.70 -10.29 5.70
N LYS A 7 3.26 -10.92 6.74
CA LYS A 7 3.67 -10.19 7.96
C LYS A 7 4.72 -9.13 7.66
N CYS A 8 5.76 -9.48 6.90
CA CYS A 8 6.79 -8.52 6.51
C CYS A 8 6.22 -7.36 5.68
N LEU A 9 5.27 -7.65 4.77
CA LEU A 9 4.58 -6.61 4.01
C LEU A 9 3.83 -5.65 4.93
N PHE A 10 3.06 -6.15 5.89
CA PHE A 10 2.31 -5.30 6.81
C PHE A 10 3.23 -4.48 7.72
N CYS A 11 4.26 -5.09 8.31
CA CYS A 11 5.25 -4.35 9.11
C CYS A 11 5.98 -3.28 8.30
N TRP A 12 6.26 -3.56 7.02
CA TRP A 12 6.84 -2.57 6.13
C TRP A 12 5.85 -1.44 5.81
N LEU A 13 4.58 -1.76 5.52
CA LEU A 13 3.56 -0.74 5.28
C LEU A 13 3.43 0.22 6.48
N GLU A 14 3.46 -0.27 7.71
CA GLU A 14 3.38 0.56 8.93
C GLU A 14 4.49 1.63 9.03
N THR A 15 5.66 1.38 8.43
CA THR A 15 6.86 2.22 8.60
C THR A 15 7.29 2.96 7.34
N ALA A 16 6.93 2.46 6.16
CA ALA A 16 7.26 3.07 4.88
C ALA A 16 6.56 4.42 4.71
N SER A 17 7.18 5.37 4.01
CA SER A 17 6.56 6.61 3.57
C SER A 17 5.61 6.39 2.37
N VAL A 18 4.74 7.37 2.10
CA VAL A 18 3.82 7.30 0.95
C VAL A 18 4.57 7.19 -0.38
N ASP A 19 5.71 7.87 -0.51
CA ASP A 19 6.52 7.84 -1.73
C ASP A 19 7.20 6.48 -1.92
N GLU A 20 7.72 5.87 -0.85
CA GLU A 20 8.25 4.50 -0.89
C GLU A 20 7.18 3.49 -1.27
N ILE A 21 5.94 3.65 -0.78
CA ILE A 21 4.81 2.80 -1.17
C ILE A 21 4.53 2.95 -2.68
N ARG A 22 4.48 4.18 -3.19
CA ARG A 22 4.25 4.46 -4.63
C ARG A 22 5.35 3.91 -5.52
N ASP A 23 6.61 4.06 -5.14
CA ASP A 23 7.73 3.51 -5.90
C ASP A 23 7.70 1.99 -5.90
N LYS A 24 7.37 1.36 -4.76
CA LYS A 24 7.19 -0.09 -4.70
C LYS A 24 6.01 -0.56 -5.55
N GLN A 25 4.90 0.17 -5.57
CA GLN A 25 3.76 -0.15 -6.45
C GLN A 25 4.18 -0.18 -7.92
N ARG A 26 5.05 0.73 -8.37
CA ARG A 26 5.56 0.73 -9.76
C ARG A 26 6.28 -0.58 -10.07
N VAL A 27 7.16 -1.03 -9.17
CA VAL A 27 7.89 -2.29 -9.31
C VAL A 27 6.93 -3.49 -9.33
N VAL A 28 5.96 -3.52 -8.41
CA VAL A 28 4.99 -4.62 -8.31
C VAL A 28 4.06 -4.67 -9.53
N ARG A 29 3.67 -3.53 -10.09
CA ARG A 29 2.90 -3.45 -11.35
C ARG A 29 3.70 -3.98 -12.55
N GLN A 30 5.01 -3.72 -12.60
CA GLN A 30 5.87 -4.30 -13.62
C GLN A 30 5.92 -5.83 -13.51
N MET A 31 6.06 -6.37 -12.28
CA MET A 31 6.02 -7.81 -12.03
C MET A 31 4.70 -8.44 -12.48
N LEU A 32 3.56 -7.76 -12.24
CA LEU A 32 2.24 -8.23 -12.68
C LEU A 32 2.16 -8.46 -14.19
N GLY A 33 2.77 -7.57 -14.98
CA GLY A 33 2.81 -7.67 -16.44
C GLY A 33 3.75 -8.76 -16.96
N GLN A 34 4.78 -9.11 -16.18
CA GLN A 34 5.79 -10.09 -16.57
C GLN A 34 5.43 -11.53 -16.21
N THR A 35 4.68 -11.74 -15.12
CA THR A 35 4.30 -13.09 -14.71
C THR A 35 3.21 -13.69 -15.61
N ARG A 36 3.29 -15.00 -15.83
CA ARG A 36 2.24 -15.80 -16.50
C ARG A 36 1.42 -16.65 -15.52
N ASP A 37 1.90 -16.80 -14.29
CA ASP A 37 1.26 -17.62 -13.26
C ASP A 37 -0.01 -16.92 -12.72
N PRO A 38 -1.21 -17.54 -12.87
CA PRO A 38 -2.48 -16.97 -12.41
C PRO A 38 -2.57 -16.78 -10.89
N ASP A 39 -2.04 -17.71 -10.10
CA ASP A 39 -2.07 -17.66 -8.64
C ASP A 39 -1.14 -16.56 -8.14
N PHE A 40 0.05 -16.47 -8.75
CA PHE A 40 0.97 -15.39 -8.44
C PHE A 40 0.41 -14.02 -8.85
N LYS A 41 -0.34 -13.94 -9.97
CA LYS A 41 -1.07 -12.70 -10.33
C LYS A 41 -2.12 -12.33 -9.30
N ALA A 42 -2.84 -13.29 -8.72
CA ALA A 42 -3.81 -13.03 -7.67
C ALA A 42 -3.12 -12.45 -6.43
N ASP A 43 -2.00 -13.03 -6.01
CA ASP A 43 -1.19 -12.52 -4.91
C ASP A 43 -0.67 -11.09 -5.19
N ILE A 44 -0.14 -10.82 -6.39
CA ILE A 44 0.36 -9.49 -6.76
C ILE A 44 -0.78 -8.45 -6.72
N ARG A 45 -1.96 -8.77 -7.26
CA ARG A 45 -3.11 -7.86 -7.20
C ARG A 45 -3.53 -7.57 -5.76
N ARG A 46 -3.43 -8.56 -4.88
CA ARG A 46 -3.72 -8.40 -3.46
C ARG A 46 -2.70 -7.47 -2.79
N ILE A 47 -1.42 -7.62 -3.09
CA ILE A 47 -0.36 -6.72 -2.61
C ILE A 47 -0.64 -5.27 -3.03
N LEU A 48 -0.95 -5.05 -4.32
CA LEU A 48 -1.26 -3.73 -4.85
C LEU A 48 -2.45 -3.09 -4.14
N ARG A 49 -3.51 -3.88 -3.89
CA ARG A 49 -4.70 -3.41 -3.17
C ARG A 49 -4.37 -2.92 -1.76
N PHE A 50 -3.58 -3.68 -1.00
CA PHE A 50 -3.17 -3.24 0.34
C PHE A 50 -2.35 -1.95 0.31
N MET A 51 -1.47 -1.79 -0.69
CA MET A 51 -0.72 -0.54 -0.88
C MET A 51 -1.65 0.65 -1.22
N ASP A 52 -2.65 0.44 -2.09
CA ASP A 52 -3.63 1.48 -2.44
C ASP A 52 -4.47 1.88 -1.22
N GLU A 53 -4.95 0.90 -0.45
CA GLU A 53 -5.72 1.10 0.78
C GLU A 53 -4.93 1.90 1.82
N GLU A 54 -3.65 1.58 2.03
CA GLU A 54 -2.79 2.29 2.96
C GLU A 54 -2.57 3.75 2.55
N ILE A 55 -2.34 4.01 1.26
CA ILE A 55 -2.21 5.38 0.75
C ILE A 55 -3.49 6.18 0.97
N LEU A 56 -4.65 5.58 0.68
CA LEU A 56 -5.96 6.21 0.89
C LEU A 56 -6.21 6.50 2.38
N ALA A 57 -5.93 5.54 3.26
CA ALA A 57 -6.10 5.70 4.70
C ALA A 57 -5.26 6.85 5.25
N ARG A 58 -4.00 6.97 4.82
CA ARG A 58 -3.12 8.08 5.22
C ARG A 58 -3.57 9.43 4.69
N ALA A 59 -4.06 9.46 3.45
CA ALA A 59 -4.59 10.69 2.87
C ALA A 59 -5.82 11.17 3.66
N GLU A 60 -6.71 10.25 4.03
CA GLU A 60 -7.89 10.56 4.83
C GLU A 60 -7.50 11.05 6.24
N LEU A 61 -6.58 10.35 6.92
CA LEU A 61 -6.06 10.79 8.21
C LEU A 61 -5.44 12.19 8.15
N ALA A 62 -4.66 12.48 7.11
CA ALA A 62 -4.08 13.80 6.91
C ALA A 62 -5.16 14.88 6.69
N ASN A 63 -6.24 14.55 5.97
CA ASN A 63 -7.37 15.47 5.78
C ASN A 63 -8.11 15.74 7.09
N LEU A 64 -8.42 14.70 7.87
CA LEU A 64 -9.06 14.84 9.18
C LEU A 64 -8.21 15.70 10.13
N MET A 65 -6.89 15.47 10.16
CA MET A 65 -5.96 16.28 10.95
C MET A 65 -5.97 17.75 10.51
N ARG A 66 -5.95 18.05 9.21
CA ARG A 66 -6.05 19.44 8.72
C ARG A 66 -7.36 20.11 9.12
N MET A 67 -8.49 19.40 9.01
CA MET A 67 -9.81 19.93 9.39
C MET A 67 -9.90 20.25 10.89
N SER A 68 -9.30 19.41 11.74
CA SER A 68 -9.27 19.62 13.19
C SER A 68 -8.48 20.88 13.62
N VAL A 69 -7.49 21.28 12.83
CA VAL A 69 -6.68 22.48 13.08
C VAL A 69 -7.40 23.77 12.62
N SER A 70 -8.36 23.67 11.71
CA SER A 70 -9.08 24.83 11.13
C SER A 70 -10.35 25.27 11.85
N MET A 71 -10.78 24.59 12.92
CA MET A 71 -11.91 25.08 13.74
C MET A 71 -11.43 26.08 14.80
N PRO A 72 -11.85 27.36 14.75
CA PRO A 72 -11.70 28.25 15.89
C PRO A 72 -12.62 27.76 17.02
N ARG A 73 -12.08 27.72 18.24
CA ARG A 73 -12.84 27.44 19.47
C ARG A 73 -13.83 28.55 19.78
#